data_AF-A0A8S8YUL0-F1
#
_entry.id   AF-A0A8S8YUL0-F1
#
_cell.length_a   1.000
_cell.length_b   1.000
_cell.length_c   1.000
_cell.angle_alpha   90.00
_cell.angle_beta   90.00
_cell.angle_gamma   90.00
#
_symmetry.space_group_name_H-M   'P 1'
#
loop_
_entity.id
_entity.type
_entity.pdbx_description
1 polymer ?
#
loop_
_entity_poly.entity_id
_entity_poly.type
_entity_poly.pdbx_seq_one_letter_code
_entity_poly.pdbx_strand_id
1 'polypeptide(L)' 'MTGTPFQNRVWDEIKNIPAGQTRTYKEIAVSIGNPGSSRAVANAWQPTQIRSQFHAIE' A
#
# COMPACT_ATOMS: atom_id res chain seq x y z
N MET A 1 6.77 -14.76 0.91
CA MET A 1 7.11 -13.62 1.78
C MET A 1 6.08 -13.58 2.89
N THR A 2 6.48 -13.82 4.13
CA THR A 2 5.57 -13.80 5.28
C THR A 2 5.52 -12.38 5.84
N GLY A 3 4.68 -11.53 5.24
CA GLY A 3 4.40 -10.20 5.79
C GLY A 3 3.56 -10.30 7.07
N THR A 4 3.62 -9.28 7.92
CA THR A 4 2.66 -9.13 9.01
C THR A 4 1.23 -9.08 8.45
N PRO A 5 0.19 -9.42 9.24
CA PRO A 5 -1.19 -9.28 8.80
C PRO A 5 -1.51 -7.87 8.25
N PHE A 6 -0.84 -6.84 8.78
CA PHE A 6 -0.92 -5.48 8.28
C PHE A 6 -0.29 -5.33 6.89
N GLN A 7 0.94 -5.83 6.68
CA GLN A 7 1.61 -5.79 5.37
C GLN A 7 0.81 -6.53 4.30
N ASN A 8 0.24 -7.69 4.63
CA ASN A 8 -0.58 -8.45 3.68
C ASN A 8 -1.83 -7.66 3.24
N ARG A 9 -2.52 -6.98 4.18
CA ARG A 9 -3.67 -6.11 3.83
C ARG A 9 -3.24 -4.94 2.96
N VAL A 10 -2.11 -4.31 3.28
CA VAL A 10 -1.55 -3.23 2.46
C VAL A 10 -1.24 -3.71 1.04
N TRP A 11 -0.62 -4.88 0.89
CA TRP A 11 -0.30 -5.44 -0.43
C TRP A 11 -1.54 -5.87 -1.21
N ASP A 12 -2.56 -6.41 -0.53
CA ASP A 12 -3.84 -6.76 -1.16
C ASP A 12 -4.53 -5.52 -1.71
N GLU A 13 -4.57 -4.45 -0.91
CA GLU A 13 -5.21 -3.21 -1.32
C GLU A 13 -4.47 -2.52 -2.47
N ILE A 14 -3.14 -2.54 -2.45
CA ILE A 14 -2.30 -2.03 -3.54
C ILE A 14 -2.52 -2.82 -4.82
N LYS A 15 -2.70 -4.15 -4.74
CA LYS A 15 -3.01 -5.00 -5.90
C LYS A 15 -4.41 -4.76 -6.45
N ASN A 16 -5.35 -4.30 -5.62
CA ASN A 16 -6.70 -3.95 -6.03
C ASN A 16 -6.78 -2.58 -6.74
N ILE A 17 -5.72 -1.76 -6.71
CA ILE A 17 -5.73 -0.46 -7.40
C ILE A 17 -5.75 -0.69 -8.93
N PRO A 18 -6.78 -0.22 -9.64
CA PRO A 18 -6.84 -0.34 -11.10
C PRO A 18 -5.69 0.41 -11.76
N ALA A 19 -5.15 -0.17 -12.83
CA ALA A 19 -4.14 0.51 -13.64
C ALA A 19 -4.68 1.86 -14.15
N GLY A 20 -3.95 2.94 -13.86
CA GLY A 20 -4.35 4.31 -14.20
C GLY A 20 -5.10 5.07 -13.10
N GLN A 21 -5.38 4.45 -11.95
CA GLN A 21 -5.83 5.16 -10.74
C GLN A 21 -4.70 5.27 -9.73
N THR A 22 -4.71 6.34 -8.97
CA THR A 22 -3.75 6.62 -7.90
C THR A 22 -4.48 6.66 -6.57
N ARG A 23 -3.92 6.01 -5.55
CA ARG A 23 -4.40 6.05 -4.16
C ARG A 23 -3.28 6.50 -3.25
N THR A 24 -3.58 7.41 -2.36
CA THR A 24 -2.62 7.87 -1.35
C THR A 24 -2.40 6.83 -0.26
N TYR A 25 -1.24 6.86 0.41
CA TYR A 25 -0.99 6.00 1.58
C TYR A 25 -2.04 6.17 2.68
N LYS A 26 -2.63 7.37 2.78
CA LYS A 26 -3.72 7.66 3.71
C LYS A 26 -5.00 6.95 3.31
N GLU A 27 -5.38 6.96 2.03
CA GLU A 27 -6.55 6.21 1.54
C GLU A 27 -6.39 4.71 1.77
N ILE A 28 -5.21 4.16 1.49
CA ILE A 28 -4.92 2.74 1.76
C ILE A 28 -5.03 2.45 3.26
N ALA A 29 -4.45 3.31 4.12
CA ALA A 29 -4.53 3.18 5.56
C ALA A 29 -5.98 3.24 6.08
N VAL A 30 -6.81 4.13 5.51
CA VAL A 30 -8.24 4.23 5.82
C VAL A 30 -8.97 2.96 5.37
N SER A 31 -8.70 2.47 4.15
CA SER A 31 -9.36 1.29 3.57
C SER A 31 -9.11 0.01 4.39
N ILE A 32 -7.89 -0.17 4.90
CA ILE A 32 -7.54 -1.31 5.77
C ILE A 32 -8.01 -1.15 7.23
N GLY A 33 -8.80 -0.10 7.53
CA GLY A 33 -9.36 0.18 8.85
C GLY A 33 -8.37 0.76 9.84
N ASN A 34 -7.26 1.34 9.38
CA ASN A 34 -6.19 1.85 10.23
C ASN A 34 -5.69 3.23 9.76
N PRO A 35 -6.52 4.28 9.83
CA PRO A 35 -6.27 5.58 9.23
C PRO A 35 -5.04 6.32 9.78
N GLY A 36 -4.57 5.99 10.99
CA GLY A 36 -3.35 6.55 11.59
C GLY A 36 -2.05 5.88 11.11
N SER A 37 -2.14 4.79 10.35
CA SER A 37 -1.01 3.96 9.97
C SER A 37 -0.36 4.32 8.63
N SER A 38 -0.58 5.53 8.10
CA SER A 38 -0.01 5.98 6.81
C SER A 38 1.52 5.80 6.72
N ARG A 39 2.25 6.09 7.80
CA ARG A 39 3.70 5.81 7.89
C ARG A 39 4.03 4.31 7.90
N ALA A 40 3.20 3.49 8.54
CA ALA A 40 3.37 2.05 8.53
C ALA A 40 3.04 1.46 7.14
N VAL A 41 2.07 2.02 6.43
CA VAL A 41 1.78 1.67 5.02
C VAL A 41 3.00 1.98 4.15
N ALA A 42 3.60 3.18 4.27
CA ALA A 42 4.83 3.52 3.56
C ALA A 42 6.00 2.56 3.91
N ASN A 43 6.13 2.17 5.19
CA ASN A 43 7.14 1.20 5.63
C ASN A 43 6.85 -0.23 5.12
N ALA A 44 5.59 -0.63 5.02
CA ALA A 44 5.14 -1.91 4.46
C ALA A 44 5.32 -1.97 2.93
N TRP A 45 5.27 -0.80 2.29
CA TRP A 45 5.53 -0.61 0.87
C TRP A 45 7.02 -0.46 0.53
N GLN A 46 7.93 -0.51 1.54
CA GLN A 46 9.36 -0.28 1.32
C GLN A 46 9.89 -1.06 0.11
N PRO A 47 10.25 -0.34 -0.97
CA PRO A 47 10.43 -0.91 -2.28
C PRO A 47 11.84 -1.49 -2.37
N THR A 48 12.05 -2.71 -1.86
CA THR A 48 13.33 -3.38 -2.05
C THR A 48 13.49 -3.92 -3.48
N GLN A 49 12.45 -3.95 -4.34
CA GLN A 49 12.65 -4.46 -5.72
C GLN A 49 11.67 -4.06 -6.83
N ILE A 50 10.59 -3.29 -6.58
CA ILE A 50 9.56 -3.04 -7.62
C ILE A 50 9.37 -1.54 -7.83
N ARG A 51 10.39 -0.88 -8.39
CA ARG A 51 10.29 0.52 -8.87
C ARG A 51 9.55 0.66 -10.20
N SER A 52 9.13 -0.44 -10.84
CA SER A 52 8.73 -0.42 -12.26
C SER A 52 7.22 -0.36 -12.52
N GLN A 53 6.34 -0.43 -11.50
CA GLN A 53 4.89 -0.62 -11.74
C GLN A 53 3.94 0.37 -11.07
N PHE A 54 4.39 1.42 -10.38
CA PHE A 54 3.46 2.30 -9.66
C PHE A 54 3.60 3.78 -10.06
N HIS A 55 2.69 4.23 -10.93
CA HIS A 55 2.24 5.63 -11.03
C HIS A 55 1.06 5.91 -10.06
N ALA A 56 0.74 4.95 -9.20
CA ALA A 56 -0.55 4.85 -8.53
C ALA A 56 -0.51 5.14 -7.02
N ILE A 57 0.58 5.67 -6.46
CA ILE A 57 0.63 6.04 -5.02
C ILE A 57 1.36 7.37 -4.81
N GLU A 58 0.64 8.36 -4.28
CA GLU A 58 1.13 9.70 -3.87
C GLU A 58 1.24 9.83 -2.34
#